data_AF-A0A2J6PYD8-F1
#
_entry.id   AF-A0A2J6PYD8-F1
#
_cell.length_a   1.000
_cell.length_b   1.000
_cell.length_c   1.000
_cell.angle_alpha   90.00
_cell.angle_beta   90.00
_cell.angle_gamma   90.00
#
_symmetry.space_group_name_H-M   'P 1'
#
loop_
_entity.id
_entity.type
_entity.pdbx_description
1 polymer ?
#
loop_
_entity_poly.entity_id
_entity_poly.type
_entity_poly.pdbx_seq_one_letter_code
_entity_poly.pdbx_strand_id
1 'polypeptide(L)'
;MLNRKWLRVSYAYGFQNTSLSDWLVLHASSDSGGNGNLSLTEFSKDNIPEYTILSHKWGAEEITFKDLTDGTSKDKTGYSKIQFCGGQARRDGLQYFWVNTCYIDKSNAYRDATKCYVYLPDVSFPRSDSASRSNAFRRGWTLQELIAPAAIDFFSREGELLGNKVSLEQDICEIIGIPATALRGSLLSGFSVTKRMSWTEFRKTTYKEDKAYSLLGIFDVYIPLIYVVLHGLGGIGKTQLSIVYTKRHKDNYSAIFWLNIKDEDSLKQSFAKLAKQISREHPSAIRVSNLETNQNLDEVVESIKSWLSLPNNTRWLMIYDNYDNPKLPGNTDLIAVDIRKFLPESYQGSILITTRSLEVRIGRSIQI
;
A
#
# COMPACT_ATOMS: atom_id res chain seq x y z
N MET A 1 -5.63 4.98 -16.60
CA MET A 1 -4.18 5.14 -16.36
C MET A 1 -3.98 5.47 -14.89
N LEU A 2 -3.50 4.53 -14.07
CA LEU A 2 -3.07 4.85 -12.70
C LEU A 2 -1.85 5.77 -12.79
N ASN A 3 -1.90 6.91 -12.12
CA ASN A 3 -0.78 7.85 -12.07
C ASN A 3 0.37 7.19 -11.29
N ARG A 4 1.50 6.92 -11.98
CA ARG A 4 2.68 6.22 -11.45
C ARG A 4 3.28 6.86 -10.19
N LYS A 5 2.94 8.12 -9.87
CA LYS A 5 3.29 8.78 -8.60
C LYS A 5 2.64 8.10 -7.38
N TRP A 6 1.47 7.48 -7.54
CA TRP A 6 0.61 7.08 -6.41
C TRP A 6 0.72 5.60 -6.01
N LEU A 7 1.05 4.68 -6.93
CA LEU A 7 1.47 3.32 -6.55
C LEU A 7 2.66 3.37 -5.55
N ARG A 8 3.47 4.43 -5.60
CA ARG A 8 4.69 4.59 -4.80
C ARG A 8 4.49 5.04 -3.37
N VAL A 9 3.42 5.77 -3.09
CA VAL A 9 3.05 6.13 -1.71
C VAL A 9 2.48 4.90 -1.00
N SER A 10 1.71 4.07 -1.70
CA SER A 10 1.26 2.76 -1.21
C SER A 10 2.41 1.79 -0.95
N TYR A 11 3.58 1.94 -1.59
CA TYR A 11 4.76 1.10 -1.32
C TYR A 11 5.50 1.43 -0.01
N ALA A 12 5.50 2.69 0.45
CA ALA A 12 6.09 3.05 1.77
C ALA A 12 5.18 2.66 2.93
N TYR A 13 3.88 2.48 2.65
CA TYR A 13 2.87 2.25 3.65
C TYR A 13 2.23 0.90 3.41
N GLY A 14 2.66 -0.07 4.21
CA GLY A 14 1.71 -1.12 4.54
C GLY A 14 0.50 -0.50 5.17
N PHE A 15 -0.59 -0.58 4.45
CA PHE A 15 -1.89 -0.36 5.01
C PHE A 15 -2.12 -1.47 6.04
N GLN A 16 -2.00 -1.09 7.32
CA GLN A 16 -2.76 -1.78 8.35
C GLN A 16 -4.22 -1.40 8.15
N ASN A 17 -5.07 -2.41 8.12
CA ASN A 17 -6.51 -2.38 7.83
C ASN A 17 -6.87 -2.26 6.37
N THR A 18 -6.91 -3.43 5.73
CA THR A 18 -7.86 -3.65 4.65
C THR A 18 -8.79 -4.81 4.97
N SER A 19 -10.08 -4.67 4.65
CA SER A 19 -11.07 -5.75 4.69
C SER A 19 -11.10 -6.55 3.38
N LEU A 20 -10.21 -6.27 2.43
CA LEU A 20 -9.91 -7.19 1.34
C LEU A 20 -9.20 -8.40 1.94
N SER A 21 -9.90 -9.53 1.99
CA SER A 21 -9.44 -10.79 2.56
C SER A 21 -8.29 -11.42 1.80
N ASP A 22 -7.94 -10.91 0.61
CA ASP A 22 -7.26 -11.72 -0.41
C ASP A 22 -5.86 -11.17 -0.78
N TRP A 23 -4.87 -12.05 -0.73
CA TRP A 23 -3.46 -11.91 -1.09
C TRP A 23 -3.23 -12.41 -2.50
N LEU A 24 -2.67 -11.59 -3.37
CA LEU A 24 -2.45 -11.93 -4.77
C LEU A 24 -0.97 -12.24 -5.05
N VAL A 25 -0.69 -13.45 -5.54
CA VAL A 25 0.65 -13.87 -5.96
C VAL A 25 0.63 -14.51 -7.35
N LEU A 26 1.77 -14.54 -8.02
CA LEU A 26 1.92 -15.30 -9.26
C LEU A 26 2.28 -16.74 -8.92
N HIS A 27 1.52 -17.67 -9.49
CA HIS A 27 1.78 -19.09 -9.43
C HIS A 27 2.62 -19.51 -10.64
N ALA A 28 3.75 -20.15 -10.36
CA ALA A 28 4.63 -20.73 -11.36
C ALA A 28 4.22 -22.20 -11.60
N SER A 29 3.29 -22.46 -12.52
CA SER A 29 2.80 -23.82 -12.82
C SER A 29 3.95 -24.80 -13.13
N SER A 30 3.75 -26.07 -12.76
CA SER A 30 4.70 -27.17 -12.85
C SER A 30 4.47 -28.09 -14.06
N ASP A 31 4.07 -27.57 -15.21
CA ASP A 31 3.98 -28.42 -16.41
C ASP A 31 5.37 -28.66 -17.01
N SER A 32 5.74 -29.94 -17.06
CA SER A 32 7.02 -30.50 -17.51
C SER A 32 7.27 -30.40 -19.03
N GLY A 33 6.65 -29.44 -19.71
CA GLY A 33 6.84 -29.24 -21.15
C GLY A 33 6.40 -27.86 -21.61
N GLY A 34 7.38 -26.99 -21.91
CA GLY A 34 7.25 -25.86 -22.85
C GLY A 34 6.21 -24.78 -22.53
N ASN A 35 6.72 -23.60 -22.17
CA ASN A 35 6.01 -22.34 -21.88
C ASN A 35 5.30 -22.31 -20.51
N GLY A 36 6.08 -22.05 -19.45
CA GLY A 36 5.58 -21.79 -18.11
C GLY A 36 4.54 -20.66 -18.10
N ASN A 37 3.26 -21.05 -18.13
CA ASN A 37 2.16 -20.13 -17.97
C ASN A 37 2.13 -19.63 -16.53
N LEU A 38 2.10 -18.32 -16.39
CA LEU A 38 1.95 -17.63 -15.12
C LEU A 38 0.47 -17.37 -14.90
N SER A 39 -0.05 -17.76 -13.75
CA SER A 39 -1.42 -17.46 -13.34
C SER A 39 -1.39 -16.63 -12.06
N LEU A 40 -2.38 -15.77 -11.90
CA LEU A 40 -2.61 -15.05 -10.65
C LEU A 40 -3.42 -15.96 -9.71
N THR A 41 -3.04 -16.00 -8.43
CA THR A 41 -3.70 -16.80 -7.41
C THR A 41 -3.94 -15.94 -6.16
N GLU A 42 -5.15 -16.06 -5.62
CA GLU A 42 -5.62 -15.34 -4.45
C GLU A 42 -5.62 -16.24 -3.21
N PHE A 43 -5.17 -15.71 -2.08
CA PHE A 43 -5.07 -16.41 -0.79
C PHE A 43 -5.71 -15.60 0.33
N SER A 44 -6.31 -16.24 1.33
CA SER A 44 -6.76 -15.49 2.51
C SER A 44 -5.57 -14.99 3.35
N LYS A 45 -5.76 -13.90 4.10
CA LYS A 45 -4.71 -13.34 4.99
C LYS A 45 -4.14 -14.32 6.02
N ASP A 46 -4.92 -15.31 6.42
CA ASP A 46 -4.54 -16.31 7.42
C ASP A 46 -3.85 -17.53 6.82
N ASN A 47 -3.79 -17.62 5.49
CA ASN A 47 -3.24 -18.78 4.77
C ASN A 47 -2.35 -18.35 3.60
N ILE A 48 -1.37 -17.47 3.90
CA ILE A 48 -0.38 -17.02 2.93
C ILE A 48 0.68 -18.12 2.79
N PRO A 49 0.90 -18.69 1.59
CA PRO A 49 1.92 -19.70 1.39
C PRO A 49 3.32 -19.08 1.46
N GLU A 50 4.35 -19.93 1.54
CA GLU A 50 5.71 -19.45 1.30
C GLU A 50 5.85 -18.90 -0.12
N TYR A 51 6.52 -17.75 -0.24
CA TYR A 51 6.69 -17.06 -1.52
C TYR A 51 8.04 -16.38 -1.63
N THR A 52 8.48 -16.17 -2.86
CA THR A 52 9.63 -15.31 -3.17
C THR A 52 9.16 -13.94 -3.60
N ILE A 53 10.03 -12.95 -3.45
CA ILE A 53 9.72 -11.57 -3.83
C ILE A 53 10.75 -11.08 -4.85
N LEU A 54 10.29 -10.54 -5.98
CA LEU A 54 11.16 -9.90 -6.95
C LEU A 54 11.33 -8.42 -6.56
N SER A 55 12.57 -8.02 -6.27
CA SER A 55 12.91 -6.62 -6.00
C SER A 55 12.44 -5.70 -7.14
N HIS A 56 12.00 -4.49 -6.79
CA HIS A 56 11.24 -3.63 -7.68
C HIS A 56 12.10 -2.92 -8.72
N LYS A 57 11.61 -2.92 -9.97
CA LYS A 57 12.10 -2.19 -11.14
C LYS A 57 13.62 -2.15 -11.26
N TRP A 58 14.18 -2.99 -12.11
CA TRP A 58 15.60 -2.85 -12.49
C TRP A 58 15.80 -2.58 -13.99
N GLY A 59 14.73 -2.49 -14.79
CA GLY A 59 14.78 -2.23 -16.24
C GLY A 59 13.92 -1.04 -16.70
N ALA A 60 13.82 -0.88 -18.03
CA ALA A 60 13.14 0.25 -18.68
C ALA A 60 11.61 0.18 -18.59
N GLU A 61 11.02 -1.02 -18.69
CA GLU A 61 9.57 -1.23 -18.66
C GLU A 61 9.13 -2.10 -17.49
N GLU A 62 7.98 -1.76 -16.91
CA GLU A 62 7.31 -2.51 -15.85
C GLU A 62 6.03 -3.15 -16.41
N ILE A 63 5.80 -4.41 -16.05
CA ILE A 63 4.57 -5.14 -16.39
C ILE A 63 3.51 -4.83 -15.36
N THR A 64 2.47 -4.09 -15.70
CA THR A 64 1.39 -3.79 -14.74
C THR A 64 0.47 -5.00 -14.52
N PHE A 65 -0.28 -5.00 -13.42
CA PHE A 65 -1.35 -5.97 -13.20
C PHE A 65 -2.29 -6.13 -14.41
N LYS A 66 -2.69 -5.01 -15.02
CA LYS A 66 -3.52 -5.00 -16.23
C LYS A 66 -2.86 -5.75 -17.40
N ASP A 67 -1.54 -5.64 -17.55
CA ASP A 67 -0.84 -6.33 -18.63
C ASP A 67 -0.82 -7.85 -18.45
N LEU A 68 -0.85 -8.31 -17.20
CA LEU A 68 -0.96 -9.73 -16.86
C LEU A 68 -2.39 -10.25 -17.06
N THR A 69 -3.39 -9.49 -16.63
CA THR A 69 -4.82 -9.88 -16.79
C THR A 69 -5.25 -9.88 -18.25
N ASP A 70 -4.79 -8.89 -19.02
CA ASP A 70 -5.20 -8.73 -20.42
C ASP A 70 -4.32 -9.58 -21.37
N GLY A 71 -3.33 -10.31 -20.84
CA GLY A 71 -2.41 -11.14 -21.64
C GLY A 71 -1.42 -10.37 -22.51
N THR A 72 -1.32 -9.04 -22.36
CA THR A 72 -0.45 -8.15 -23.17
C THR A 72 0.97 -8.01 -22.61
N SER A 73 1.28 -8.73 -21.54
CA SER A 73 2.58 -8.70 -20.87
C SER A 73 3.71 -9.30 -21.69
N LYS A 74 3.44 -10.32 -22.52
CA LYS A 74 4.47 -11.10 -23.24
C LYS A 74 5.35 -10.27 -24.19
N ASP A 75 4.80 -9.19 -24.75
CA ASP A 75 5.50 -8.33 -25.72
C ASP A 75 6.38 -7.26 -25.06
N LYS A 76 6.31 -7.13 -23.74
CA LYS A 76 7.01 -6.07 -23.00
C LYS A 76 8.35 -6.57 -22.48
N THR A 77 9.35 -5.70 -22.53
CA THR A 77 10.72 -6.04 -22.10
C THR A 77 10.81 -6.44 -20.63
N GLY A 78 9.92 -5.92 -19.79
CA GLY A 78 9.81 -6.26 -18.36
C GLY A 78 9.33 -7.69 -18.08
N TYR A 79 8.80 -8.42 -19.06
CA TYR A 79 8.25 -9.77 -18.86
C TYR A 79 9.34 -10.81 -18.62
N SER A 80 10.49 -10.65 -19.26
CA SER A 80 11.70 -11.46 -19.05
C SER A 80 12.06 -11.58 -17.56
N LYS A 81 11.93 -10.48 -16.82
CA LYS A 81 12.20 -10.41 -15.38
C LYS A 81 11.20 -11.25 -14.57
N ILE A 82 9.93 -11.26 -14.97
CA ILE A 82 8.88 -12.06 -14.32
C ILE A 82 9.10 -13.54 -14.61
N GLN A 83 9.43 -13.89 -15.85
CA GLN A 83 9.78 -15.26 -16.23
C GLN A 83 11.01 -15.75 -15.47
N PHE A 84 12.04 -14.92 -15.35
CA PHE A 84 13.20 -15.20 -14.53
C PHE A 84 12.80 -15.50 -13.08
N CYS A 85 11.99 -14.63 -12.47
CA CYS A 85 11.54 -14.80 -11.09
C CYS A 85 10.77 -16.12 -10.90
N GLY A 86 9.78 -16.41 -11.74
CA GLY A 86 9.04 -17.67 -11.67
C GLY A 86 9.90 -18.91 -11.92
N GLY A 87 10.88 -18.80 -12.81
CA GLY A 87 11.87 -19.85 -13.06
C GLY A 87 12.79 -20.08 -11.86
N GLN A 88 13.24 -19.01 -11.20
CA GLN A 88 14.11 -19.09 -10.03
C GLN A 88 13.35 -19.57 -8.79
N ALA A 89 12.13 -19.08 -8.55
CA ALA A 89 11.26 -19.56 -7.49
C ALA A 89 11.07 -21.08 -7.57
N ARG A 90 10.81 -21.60 -8.79
CA ARG A 90 10.70 -23.05 -9.02
C ARG A 90 11.99 -23.80 -8.69
N ARG A 91 13.15 -23.25 -9.07
CA ARG A 91 14.46 -23.86 -8.74
C ARG A 91 14.71 -23.90 -7.23
N ASP A 92 14.19 -22.92 -6.50
CA ASP A 92 14.28 -22.84 -5.04
C ASP A 92 13.13 -23.60 -4.33
N GLY A 93 12.30 -24.35 -5.06
CA GLY A 93 11.20 -25.15 -4.50
C GLY A 93 9.95 -24.38 -4.13
N LEU A 94 9.83 -23.13 -4.57
CA LEU A 94 8.72 -22.22 -4.24
C LEU A 94 7.76 -22.10 -5.42
N GLN A 95 6.47 -22.35 -5.15
CA GLN A 95 5.40 -22.32 -6.16
C GLN A 95 4.90 -20.90 -6.44
N TYR A 96 5.08 -20.01 -5.47
CA TYR A 96 4.52 -18.66 -5.50
C TYR A 96 5.63 -17.62 -5.47
N PHE A 97 5.43 -16.57 -6.24
CA PHE A 97 6.28 -15.41 -6.21
C PHE A 97 5.48 -14.14 -6.39
N TRP A 98 6.04 -13.05 -5.86
CA TRP A 98 5.48 -11.74 -6.00
C TRP A 98 6.39 -10.84 -6.84
N VAL A 99 5.76 -9.95 -7.59
CA VAL A 99 6.43 -8.89 -8.34
C VAL A 99 5.75 -7.58 -8.00
N ASN A 100 6.51 -6.54 -7.63
CA ASN A 100 5.95 -5.28 -7.12
C ASN A 100 4.94 -4.56 -8.05
N THR A 101 4.89 -4.94 -9.31
CA THR A 101 3.92 -4.41 -10.26
C THR A 101 2.56 -5.14 -10.23
N CYS A 102 2.50 -6.27 -9.53
CA CYS A 102 1.32 -7.03 -9.16
C CYS A 102 0.98 -6.62 -7.74
N TYR A 103 -0.24 -6.12 -7.54
CA TYR A 103 -0.72 -5.53 -6.29
C TYR A 103 -0.36 -6.35 -5.03
N ILE A 104 0.24 -5.71 -4.03
CA ILE A 104 0.26 -6.18 -2.64
C ILE A 104 -0.08 -5.02 -1.72
N ASP A 105 -0.89 -5.34 -0.73
CA ASP A 105 -1.52 -4.41 0.19
C ASP A 105 -0.95 -4.53 1.62
N LYS A 106 0.34 -4.84 1.78
CA LYS A 106 0.94 -5.01 3.12
C LYS A 106 2.41 -4.57 3.21
N SER A 107 2.75 -3.92 4.33
CA SER A 107 4.09 -3.36 4.66
C SER A 107 5.16 -4.41 4.77
N ASN A 108 4.76 -5.63 5.13
CA ASN A 108 5.68 -6.67 5.54
C ASN A 108 6.00 -7.65 4.41
N ALA A 109 5.49 -7.44 3.19
CA ALA A 109 5.67 -8.40 2.10
C ALA A 109 7.15 -8.70 1.79
N TYR A 110 8.04 -7.71 1.88
CA TYR A 110 9.48 -7.93 1.75
C TYR A 110 10.07 -8.65 2.97
N ARG A 111 9.56 -8.39 4.18
CA ARG A 111 10.03 -8.99 5.44
C ARG A 111 9.65 -10.45 5.57
N ASP A 112 8.42 -10.78 5.17
CA ASP A 112 7.82 -12.09 5.34
C ASP A 112 8.11 -13.03 4.15
N ALA A 113 8.69 -12.50 3.07
CA ALA A 113 9.12 -13.31 1.93
C ALA A 113 10.25 -14.27 2.35
N THR A 114 10.15 -15.52 1.91
CA THR A 114 11.19 -16.54 2.11
C THR A 114 12.53 -16.08 1.54
N LYS A 115 12.48 -15.41 0.38
CA LYS A 115 13.66 -14.91 -0.31
C LYS A 115 13.30 -13.74 -1.24
N CYS A 116 14.21 -12.77 -1.35
CA CYS A 116 14.13 -11.69 -2.33
C CYS A 116 15.14 -11.91 -3.47
N TYR A 117 14.66 -11.85 -4.71
CA TYR A 117 15.50 -11.89 -5.90
C TYR A 117 15.76 -10.48 -6.42
N VAL A 118 17.04 -10.14 -6.54
CA VAL A 118 17.50 -8.86 -7.11
C VAL A 118 18.11 -9.13 -8.48
N TYR A 119 17.32 -8.91 -9.53
CA TYR A 119 17.76 -9.05 -10.91
C TYR A 119 18.38 -7.75 -11.43
N LEU A 120 19.67 -7.75 -11.76
CA LEU A 120 20.47 -6.59 -12.16
C LEU A 120 20.75 -6.61 -13.68
N PRO A 121 19.90 -6.00 -14.52
CA PRO A 121 20.07 -6.08 -15.97
C PRO A 121 21.22 -5.25 -16.50
N ASP A 122 21.86 -4.39 -15.69
CA ASP A 122 23.05 -3.64 -16.06
C ASP A 122 24.37 -4.36 -15.69
N VAL A 123 24.28 -5.57 -15.11
CA VAL A 123 25.44 -6.43 -14.77
C VAL A 123 25.40 -7.69 -15.64
N SER A 124 26.53 -8.06 -16.25
CA SER A 124 26.63 -9.25 -17.12
C SER A 124 27.70 -10.22 -16.63
N PHE A 125 27.41 -11.52 -16.65
CA PHE A 125 28.31 -12.62 -16.27
C PHE A 125 29.04 -13.20 -17.52
N PRO A 126 30.30 -13.71 -17.45
CA PRO A 126 31.24 -13.83 -16.33
C PRO A 126 32.18 -12.62 -16.19
N ARG A 127 31.83 -11.47 -16.77
CA ARG A 127 32.69 -10.27 -16.73
C ARG A 127 32.86 -9.78 -15.30
N SER A 128 34.05 -9.24 -14.99
CA SER A 128 34.52 -8.74 -13.69
C SER A 128 33.74 -7.57 -13.10
N ASP A 129 32.51 -7.34 -13.54
CA ASP A 129 31.64 -6.29 -13.04
C ASP A 129 30.97 -6.82 -11.77
N SER A 130 31.52 -6.43 -10.62
CA SER A 130 30.89 -6.67 -9.33
C SER A 130 29.46 -6.16 -9.35
N ALA A 131 28.51 -6.89 -8.74
CA ALA A 131 27.11 -6.46 -8.59
C ALA A 131 27.02 -5.00 -8.12
N SER A 132 27.97 -4.65 -7.25
CA SER A 132 28.40 -3.36 -6.75
C SER A 132 28.39 -2.19 -7.78
N ARG A 133 28.65 -2.41 -9.07
CA ARG A 133 28.63 -1.37 -10.12
C ARG A 133 27.23 -1.02 -10.63
N SER A 134 26.21 -1.80 -10.27
CA SER A 134 24.86 -1.57 -10.74
C SER A 134 24.33 -0.21 -10.28
N ASN A 135 23.66 0.50 -11.19
CA ASN A 135 22.88 1.70 -10.87
C ASN A 135 21.77 1.41 -9.85
N ALA A 136 21.49 0.13 -9.63
CA ALA A 136 20.53 -0.35 -8.68
C ALA A 136 20.71 0.26 -7.28
N PHE A 137 21.96 0.26 -6.81
CA PHE A 137 22.32 0.68 -5.46
C PHE A 137 22.20 2.18 -5.22
N ARG A 138 22.07 2.98 -6.29
CA ARG A 138 21.91 4.44 -6.21
C ARG A 138 20.45 4.89 -6.19
N ARG A 139 19.47 3.98 -6.21
CA ARG A 139 18.05 4.36 -6.27
C ARG A 139 17.45 4.55 -4.89
N GLY A 140 16.48 5.46 -4.78
CA GLY A 140 15.86 5.84 -3.49
C GLY A 140 15.33 4.65 -2.67
N TRP A 141 14.53 3.78 -3.31
CA TRP A 141 13.81 2.68 -2.65
C TRP A 141 14.65 1.44 -2.36
N THR A 142 15.82 1.30 -3.00
CA THR A 142 16.69 0.11 -2.90
C THR A 142 17.03 -0.28 -1.47
N LEU A 143 17.17 0.70 -0.58
CA LEU A 143 17.53 0.38 0.81
C LEU A 143 16.46 -0.42 1.54
N GLN A 144 15.19 -0.04 1.38
CA GLN A 144 14.11 -0.76 2.05
C GLN A 144 14.01 -2.17 1.50
N GLU A 145 14.20 -2.34 0.19
CA GLU A 145 14.23 -3.64 -0.49
C GLU A 145 15.42 -4.53 -0.07
N LEU A 146 16.49 -3.94 0.49
CA LEU A 146 17.67 -4.66 0.98
C LEU A 146 17.65 -4.94 2.47
N ILE A 147 17.14 -3.99 3.28
CA ILE A 147 17.06 -4.15 4.73
C ILE A 147 15.88 -5.04 5.13
N ALA A 148 14.73 -4.91 4.46
CA ALA A 148 13.52 -5.59 4.90
C ALA A 148 13.56 -7.13 4.78
N PRO A 149 14.04 -7.73 3.66
CA PRO A 149 14.10 -9.18 3.55
C PRO A 149 15.22 -9.81 4.38
N ALA A 150 14.94 -10.98 4.96
CA ALA A 150 15.95 -11.77 5.67
C ALA A 150 17.00 -12.34 4.70
N ALA A 151 16.58 -12.84 3.54
CA ALA A 151 17.43 -13.45 2.52
C ALA A 151 17.30 -12.76 1.17
N ILE A 152 18.44 -12.50 0.51
CA ILE A 152 18.49 -11.84 -0.81
C ILE A 152 19.53 -12.52 -1.68
N ASP A 153 19.15 -12.89 -2.89
CA ASP A 153 20.04 -13.39 -3.94
C ASP A 153 20.09 -12.41 -5.12
N PHE A 154 21.30 -12.11 -5.60
CA PHE A 154 21.56 -11.16 -6.67
C PHE A 154 21.87 -11.90 -7.96
N PHE A 155 21.24 -11.49 -9.05
CA PHE A 155 21.36 -12.15 -10.35
C PHE A 155 21.77 -11.17 -11.45
N SER A 156 22.57 -11.64 -12.40
CA SER A 156 22.96 -10.89 -13.58
C SER A 156 21.80 -10.76 -14.57
N ARG A 157 22.01 -9.98 -15.64
CA ARG A 157 21.10 -9.90 -16.79
C ARG A 157 20.80 -11.26 -17.41
N GLU A 158 21.77 -12.15 -17.43
CA GLU A 158 21.63 -13.52 -17.98
C GLU A 158 20.91 -14.46 -17.00
N GLY A 159 20.64 -14.02 -15.77
CA GLY A 159 20.01 -14.84 -14.73
C GLY A 159 20.98 -15.70 -13.94
N GLU A 160 22.28 -15.41 -14.03
CA GLU A 160 23.33 -16.11 -13.27
C GLU A 160 23.47 -15.52 -11.86
N LEU A 161 23.71 -16.38 -10.87
CA LEU A 161 23.87 -15.96 -9.48
C LEU A 161 25.19 -15.21 -9.29
N LEU A 162 25.10 -13.96 -8.86
CA LEU A 162 26.25 -13.09 -8.56
C LEU A 162 26.71 -13.22 -7.11
N GLY A 163 25.79 -13.60 -6.22
CA GLY A 163 26.02 -13.72 -4.78
C GLY A 163 24.75 -13.48 -3.99
N ASN A 164 24.85 -13.52 -2.67
CA ASN A 164 23.75 -13.29 -1.75
C ASN A 164 24.06 -12.17 -0.76
N LYS A 165 23.07 -11.81 0.07
CA LYS A 165 23.15 -10.75 1.08
C LYS A 165 24.36 -10.88 2.01
N VAL A 166 24.75 -12.12 2.34
CA VAL A 166 25.87 -12.43 3.23
C VAL A 166 27.20 -12.35 2.47
N SER A 167 27.29 -12.98 1.29
CA SER A 167 28.52 -13.01 0.51
C SER A 167 28.91 -11.63 -0.03
N LEU A 168 27.93 -10.76 -0.27
CA LEU A 168 28.13 -9.39 -0.78
C LEU A 168 27.98 -8.32 0.31
N GLU A 169 27.92 -8.71 1.60
CA GLU A 169 27.62 -7.77 2.70
C GLU A 169 28.55 -6.56 2.71
N GLN A 170 29.86 -6.80 2.60
CA GLN A 170 30.87 -5.75 2.65
C GLN A 170 30.69 -4.76 1.49
N ASP A 171 30.59 -5.27 0.26
CA ASP A 171 30.38 -4.46 -0.95
C ASP A 171 29.09 -3.63 -0.85
N ILE A 172 28.00 -4.24 -0.40
CA ILE A 172 26.70 -3.58 -0.22
C ILE A 172 26.80 -2.45 0.81
N CYS A 173 27.44 -2.71 1.97
CA CYS A 173 27.59 -1.72 3.02
C CYS A 173 28.43 -0.53 2.59
N GLU A 174 29.53 -0.77 1.86
CA GLU A 174 30.40 0.28 1.33
C GLU A 174 29.69 1.16 0.30
N ILE A 175 28.93 0.56 -0.60
CA ILE A 175 28.28 1.29 -1.70
C ILE A 175 27.06 2.07 -1.24
N ILE A 176 26.26 1.47 -0.36
CA ILE A 176 25.03 2.09 0.11
C ILE A 176 25.32 3.04 1.29
N GLY A 177 26.45 2.85 1.97
CA GLY A 177 26.81 3.64 3.14
C GLY A 177 25.98 3.30 4.37
N ILE A 178 25.69 2.01 4.58
CA ILE A 178 24.95 1.52 5.76
C ILE A 178 25.82 0.61 6.62
N PRO A 179 25.60 0.56 7.95
CA PRO A 179 26.25 -0.42 8.81
C PRO A 179 25.79 -1.85 8.47
N ALA A 180 26.71 -2.82 8.54
CA ALA A 180 26.38 -4.25 8.40
C ALA A 180 25.28 -4.68 9.37
N THR A 181 25.24 -4.14 10.59
CA THR A 181 24.18 -4.42 11.56
C THR A 181 22.78 -4.01 11.07
N ALA A 182 22.66 -2.92 10.30
CA ALA A 182 21.40 -2.53 9.69
C ALA A 182 20.99 -3.50 8.57
N LEU A 183 21.96 -3.92 7.74
CA LEU A 183 21.71 -4.90 6.67
C LEU A 183 21.29 -6.27 7.26
N ARG A 184 21.88 -6.68 8.39
CA ARG A 184 21.52 -7.90 9.15
C ARG A 184 20.18 -7.82 9.90
N GLY A 185 19.45 -6.71 9.82
CA GLY A 185 18.10 -6.58 10.39
C GLY A 185 18.01 -6.01 11.81
N SER A 186 19.04 -5.29 12.30
CA SER A 186 18.92 -4.55 13.56
C SER A 186 17.79 -3.51 13.50
N LEU A 187 17.11 -3.26 14.63
CA LEU A 187 16.09 -2.22 14.71
C LEU A 187 16.64 -0.87 14.23
N LEU A 188 15.99 -0.27 13.23
CA LEU A 188 16.43 1.00 12.64
C LEU A 188 16.37 2.16 13.64
N SER A 189 15.46 2.08 14.62
CA SER A 189 15.37 3.04 15.74
C SER A 189 16.62 3.07 16.62
N GLY A 190 17.45 2.02 16.61
CA GLY A 190 18.75 2.00 17.29
C GLY A 190 19.82 2.87 16.64
N PHE A 191 19.59 3.40 15.43
CA PHE A 191 20.49 4.33 14.76
C PHE A 191 19.99 5.77 14.89
N SER A 192 20.92 6.71 15.11
CA SER A 192 20.58 8.13 15.22
C SER A 192 19.91 8.67 13.95
N VAL A 193 19.08 9.70 14.12
CA VAL A 193 18.38 10.37 13.01
C VAL A 193 19.37 10.82 11.93
N THR A 194 20.48 11.45 12.32
CA THR A 194 21.53 11.90 11.40
C THR A 194 22.14 10.74 10.60
N LYS A 195 22.38 9.60 11.25
CA LYS A 195 22.95 8.42 10.59
C LYS A 195 21.95 7.79 9.62
N ARG A 196 20.68 7.71 9.98
CA ARG A 196 19.62 7.25 9.07
C ARG A 196 19.42 8.21 7.89
N MET A 197 19.56 9.52 8.11
CA MET A 197 19.49 10.54 7.05
C MET A 197 20.63 10.37 6.04
N SER A 198 21.86 10.14 6.52
CA SER A 198 23.04 10.02 5.65
C SER A 198 22.95 8.84 4.68
N TRP A 199 22.21 7.79 5.02
CA TRP A 199 21.98 6.64 4.13
C TRP A 199 21.37 7.03 2.78
N THR A 200 20.74 8.20 2.68
CA THR A 200 19.98 8.63 1.49
C THR A 200 20.63 9.74 0.68
N GLU A 201 21.77 10.24 1.17
CA GLU A 201 22.46 11.41 0.61
C GLU A 201 22.77 11.24 -0.89
N PHE A 202 23.28 10.07 -1.28
CA PHE A 202 23.74 9.79 -2.63
C PHE A 202 22.67 9.14 -3.54
N ARG A 203 21.43 9.03 -3.06
CA ARG A 203 20.37 8.34 -3.81
C ARG A 203 19.65 9.25 -4.79
N LYS A 204 19.34 8.68 -5.96
CA LYS A 204 18.59 9.30 -7.05
C LYS A 204 17.18 8.74 -7.10
N THR A 205 16.22 9.64 -7.28
CA THR A 205 14.82 9.32 -7.51
C THR A 205 14.33 9.96 -8.79
N THR A 206 13.37 9.33 -9.47
CA THR A 206 12.74 9.90 -10.67
C THR A 206 11.90 11.13 -10.33
N TYR A 207 11.18 11.07 -9.21
CA TYR A 207 10.35 12.16 -8.70
C TYR A 207 11.01 12.78 -7.46
N LYS A 208 10.86 14.09 -7.28
CA LYS A 208 11.48 14.82 -6.16
C LYS A 208 10.92 14.33 -4.82
N GLU A 209 9.63 14.04 -4.80
CA GLU A 209 8.86 13.60 -3.63
C GLU A 209 9.31 12.22 -3.13
N ASP A 210 9.71 11.32 -4.04
CA ASP A 210 10.22 9.98 -3.70
C ASP A 210 11.48 10.04 -2.80
N LYS A 211 12.23 11.16 -2.83
CA LYS A 211 13.36 11.36 -1.92
C LYS A 211 12.91 11.43 -0.46
N ALA A 212 11.75 12.05 -0.20
CA ALA A 212 11.13 12.05 1.12
C ALA A 212 10.41 10.72 1.39
N TYR A 213 9.69 10.16 0.40
CA TYR A 213 8.89 8.96 0.65
C TYR A 213 9.73 7.71 0.95
N SER A 214 10.89 7.57 0.30
CA SER A 214 11.81 6.47 0.59
C SER A 214 12.44 6.53 1.99
N LEU A 215 12.24 7.62 2.75
CA LEU A 215 12.69 7.77 4.13
C LEU A 215 11.67 7.27 5.15
N LEU A 216 10.39 7.23 4.80
CA LEU A 216 9.30 7.02 5.75
C LEU A 216 9.48 5.72 6.56
N GLY A 217 9.69 4.59 5.88
CA GLY A 217 9.95 3.30 6.53
C GLY A 217 11.30 3.22 7.27
N ILE A 218 12.28 4.05 6.91
CA ILE A 218 13.57 4.14 7.63
C ILE A 218 13.38 4.90 8.95
N PHE A 219 12.50 5.91 8.93
CA PHE A 219 12.22 6.77 10.08
C PHE A 219 11.05 6.32 10.94
N ASP A 220 10.36 5.25 10.55
CA ASP A 220 9.11 4.80 11.18
C ASP A 220 8.04 5.91 11.17
N VAL A 221 7.97 6.66 10.07
CA VAL A 221 7.05 7.78 9.87
C VAL A 221 5.92 7.34 8.97
N TYR A 222 4.70 7.67 9.36
CA TYR A 222 3.47 7.41 8.62
C TYR A 222 2.79 8.73 8.21
N ILE A 223 2.26 8.80 6.98
CA ILE A 223 1.42 9.90 6.50
C ILE A 223 -0.03 9.39 6.60
N PRO A 224 -0.71 9.60 7.74
CA PRO A 224 -2.11 9.19 7.87
C PRO A 224 -3.02 10.11 7.06
N LEU A 225 -4.23 9.63 6.76
CA LEU A 225 -5.36 10.50 6.44
C LEU A 225 -5.50 11.59 7.51
N ILE A 226 -5.86 12.81 7.09
CA ILE A 226 -6.12 13.88 8.04
C ILE A 226 -7.51 13.65 8.65
N TYR A 227 -7.52 13.19 9.89
CA TYR A 227 -8.71 13.10 10.74
C TYR A 227 -8.76 14.29 11.69
N VAL A 228 -9.87 15.02 11.70
CA VAL A 228 -10.18 16.02 12.72
C VAL A 228 -11.38 15.53 13.52
N VAL A 229 -11.24 15.48 14.84
CA VAL A 229 -12.32 15.09 15.76
C VAL A 229 -12.77 16.33 16.54
N LEU A 230 -13.99 16.79 16.29
CA LEU A 230 -14.66 17.81 17.09
C LEU A 230 -15.38 17.11 18.23
N HIS A 231 -14.96 17.37 19.48
CA HIS A 231 -15.61 16.81 20.66
C HIS A 231 -16.07 17.89 21.64
N GLY A 232 -17.15 17.60 22.36
CA GLY A 232 -17.75 18.54 23.31
C GLY A 232 -19.17 18.13 23.69
N LEU A 233 -19.79 18.87 24.60
CA LEU A 233 -21.13 18.55 25.11
C LEU A 233 -22.20 18.54 24.00
N GLY A 234 -23.32 17.87 24.28
CA GLY A 234 -24.49 17.91 23.39
C GLY A 234 -24.97 19.35 23.18
N GLY A 235 -25.29 19.72 21.95
CA GLY A 235 -25.79 21.06 21.62
C GLY A 235 -24.76 22.19 21.56
N ILE A 236 -23.47 21.94 21.86
CA ILE A 236 -22.42 22.99 21.90
C ILE A 236 -22.07 23.62 20.54
N GLY A 237 -22.60 23.09 19.43
CA GLY A 237 -22.39 23.64 18.10
C GLY A 237 -21.42 22.89 17.19
N LYS A 238 -20.99 21.67 17.53
CA LYS A 238 -20.07 20.86 16.69
C LYS A 238 -20.56 20.70 15.25
N THR A 239 -21.82 20.28 15.08
CA THR A 239 -22.49 20.12 13.78
C THR A 239 -22.57 21.45 13.02
N GLN A 240 -22.91 22.54 13.71
CA GLN A 240 -22.97 23.89 13.13
C GLN A 240 -21.59 24.36 12.66
N LEU A 241 -20.54 24.10 13.43
CA LEU A 241 -19.16 24.42 13.05
C LEU A 241 -18.74 23.65 11.80
N SER A 242 -19.04 22.35 11.72
CA SER A 242 -18.82 21.52 10.52
C SER A 242 -19.56 22.09 9.29
N ILE A 243 -20.80 22.56 9.44
CA ILE A 243 -21.56 23.22 8.37
C ILE A 243 -20.91 24.54 7.93
N VAL A 244 -20.45 25.36 8.87
CA VAL A 244 -19.79 26.64 8.52
C VAL A 244 -18.46 26.38 7.82
N TYR A 245 -17.67 25.40 8.29
CA TYR A 245 -16.41 25.00 7.67
C TYR A 245 -16.63 24.54 6.22
N THR A 246 -17.56 23.60 6.00
CA THR A 246 -17.86 23.09 4.65
C THR A 246 -18.32 24.19 3.70
N LYS A 247 -19.16 25.13 4.16
CA LYS A 247 -19.59 26.26 3.33
C LYS A 247 -18.43 27.17 2.94
N ARG A 248 -17.52 27.48 3.87
CA ARG A 248 -16.36 28.36 3.63
C ARG A 248 -15.30 27.74 2.74
N HIS A 249 -15.13 26.42 2.81
CA HIS A 249 -14.07 25.69 2.10
C HIS A 249 -14.60 24.80 0.98
N LYS A 250 -15.82 25.03 0.48
CA LYS A 250 -16.47 24.17 -0.50
C LYS A 250 -15.60 23.93 -1.74
N ASP A 251 -14.97 24.98 -2.27
CA ASP A 251 -14.17 24.92 -3.49
C ASP A 251 -12.82 24.18 -3.33
N ASN A 252 -12.38 23.99 -2.08
CA ASN A 252 -11.19 23.19 -1.78
C ASN A 252 -11.42 21.69 -2.00
N TYR A 253 -12.68 21.26 -2.01
CA TYR A 253 -13.06 19.86 -2.15
C TYR A 253 -13.76 19.60 -3.48
N SER A 254 -13.53 18.42 -4.06
CA SER A 254 -14.26 17.95 -5.24
C SER A 254 -15.65 17.42 -4.88
N ALA A 255 -15.81 16.92 -3.65
CA ALA A 255 -17.08 16.44 -3.12
C ALA A 255 -17.07 16.53 -1.58
N ILE A 256 -18.25 16.74 -0.98
CA ILE A 256 -18.44 16.75 0.47
C ILE A 256 -19.58 15.80 0.79
N PHE A 257 -19.30 14.83 1.66
CA PHE A 257 -20.24 13.77 2.03
C PHE A 257 -20.55 13.84 3.53
N TRP A 258 -21.83 13.75 3.85
CA TRP A 258 -22.32 13.82 5.22
C TRP A 258 -22.96 12.49 5.62
N LEU A 259 -22.40 11.85 6.64
CA LEU A 259 -22.83 10.56 7.16
C LEU A 259 -23.29 10.70 8.61
N ASN A 260 -24.37 10.02 8.96
CA ASN A 260 -24.84 9.93 10.34
C ASN A 260 -24.36 8.61 10.96
N ILE A 261 -23.49 8.68 11.97
CA ILE A 261 -22.89 7.52 12.66
C ILE A 261 -23.45 7.37 14.09
N LYS A 262 -24.75 7.62 14.24
CA LYS A 262 -25.45 7.36 15.51
C LYS A 262 -25.35 5.88 15.93
N ASP A 263 -25.49 4.99 14.96
CA ASP A 263 -25.44 3.53 15.07
C ASP A 263 -25.05 2.94 13.70
N GLU A 264 -24.76 1.64 13.66
CA GLU A 264 -24.26 0.96 12.46
C GLU A 264 -25.27 1.02 11.29
N ASP A 265 -26.56 0.83 11.59
CA ASP A 265 -27.64 0.87 10.60
C ASP A 265 -27.79 2.26 9.98
N SER A 266 -27.80 3.30 10.82
CA SER A 266 -27.84 4.70 10.37
C SER A 266 -26.68 5.02 9.43
N LEU A 267 -25.48 4.51 9.77
CA LEU A 267 -24.29 4.72 8.96
C LEU A 267 -24.40 4.01 7.61
N LYS A 268 -24.76 2.72 7.61
CA LYS A 268 -24.96 1.92 6.40
C LYS A 268 -26.01 2.54 5.47
N GLN A 269 -27.12 3.06 6.03
CA GLN A 269 -28.11 3.80 5.27
C GLN A 269 -27.56 5.11 4.69
N SER A 270 -26.71 5.82 5.44
CA SER A 270 -26.00 7.00 4.96
C SER A 270 -25.08 6.66 3.77
N PHE A 271 -24.36 5.53 3.81
CA PHE A 271 -23.58 5.02 2.67
C PHE A 271 -24.46 4.68 1.46
N ALA A 272 -25.63 4.07 1.67
CA ALA A 272 -26.57 3.78 0.57
C ALA A 272 -27.10 5.06 -0.10
N LYS A 273 -27.37 6.12 0.67
CA LYS A 273 -27.73 7.44 0.13
C LYS A 273 -26.58 8.03 -0.68
N LEU A 274 -25.36 7.94 -0.16
CA LEU A 274 -24.14 8.38 -0.83
C LEU A 274 -23.92 7.65 -2.16
N ALA A 275 -24.09 6.33 -2.19
CA ALA A 275 -24.00 5.53 -3.40
C ALA A 275 -24.99 6.00 -4.47
N LYS A 276 -26.26 6.21 -4.08
CA LYS A 276 -27.28 6.76 -4.99
C LYS A 276 -26.90 8.14 -5.53
N GLN A 277 -26.27 8.99 -4.73
CA GLN A 277 -25.82 10.31 -5.18
C GLN A 277 -24.66 10.20 -6.17
N ILE A 278 -23.62 9.41 -5.85
CA ILE A 278 -22.46 9.23 -6.73
C ILE A 278 -22.87 8.58 -8.05
N SER A 279 -23.76 7.58 -8.04
CA SER A 279 -24.26 6.96 -9.28
C SER A 279 -25.01 7.93 -10.18
N ARG A 280 -25.69 8.95 -9.62
CA ARG A 280 -26.39 9.98 -10.42
C ARG A 280 -25.41 10.97 -11.06
N GLU A 281 -24.42 11.42 -10.30
CA GLU A 281 -23.45 12.43 -10.76
C GLU A 281 -22.34 11.81 -11.63
N HIS A 282 -22.00 10.55 -11.36
CA HIS A 282 -20.95 9.79 -12.03
C HIS A 282 -21.41 8.35 -12.33
N PRO A 283 -22.20 8.12 -13.39
CA PRO A 283 -22.76 6.80 -13.72
C PRO A 283 -21.70 5.71 -13.97
N SER A 284 -20.49 6.08 -14.38
CA SER A 284 -19.37 5.17 -14.61
C SER A 284 -18.52 4.89 -13.38
N ALA A 285 -18.74 5.60 -12.27
CA ALA A 285 -17.90 5.56 -11.08
C ALA A 285 -18.16 4.34 -10.18
N ILE A 286 -19.38 3.85 -10.13
CA ILE A 286 -19.74 2.71 -9.29
C ILE A 286 -20.50 1.68 -10.14
N ARG A 287 -19.89 0.50 -10.32
CA ARG A 287 -20.54 -0.67 -10.93
C ARG A 287 -21.48 -1.32 -9.92
N VAL A 288 -22.47 -0.59 -9.39
CA VAL A 288 -23.53 -1.24 -8.61
C VAL A 288 -24.54 -1.79 -9.59
N SER A 289 -24.46 -3.09 -9.88
CA SER A 289 -25.57 -3.81 -10.51
C SER A 289 -26.77 -3.72 -9.58
N ASN A 290 -27.81 -3.00 -10.02
CA ASN A 290 -29.17 -2.98 -9.46
C ASN A 290 -29.33 -2.33 -8.08
N LEU A 291 -29.52 -1.00 -8.07
CA LEU A 291 -29.87 -0.22 -6.88
C LEU A 291 -31.32 -0.44 -6.34
N GLU A 292 -32.04 -1.46 -6.82
CA GLU A 292 -33.51 -1.51 -6.67
C GLU A 292 -34.09 -2.75 -5.97
N THR A 293 -33.32 -3.79 -5.64
CA THR A 293 -33.89 -5.00 -4.99
C THR A 293 -32.91 -5.67 -4.02
N ASN A 294 -33.29 -5.72 -2.73
CA ASN A 294 -32.63 -6.48 -1.64
C ASN A 294 -31.11 -6.26 -1.47
N GLN A 295 -30.72 -5.04 -1.13
CA GLN A 295 -29.32 -4.65 -0.97
C GLN A 295 -28.66 -5.24 0.28
N ASN A 296 -27.54 -5.91 0.09
CA ASN A 296 -26.54 -6.09 1.13
C ASN A 296 -25.85 -4.73 1.38
N LEU A 297 -26.21 -4.04 2.47
CA LEU A 297 -25.66 -2.71 2.78
C LEU A 297 -24.14 -2.74 2.99
N ASP A 298 -23.58 -3.88 3.38
CA ASP A 298 -22.13 -4.04 3.57
C ASP A 298 -21.37 -3.96 2.23
N GLU A 299 -21.90 -4.57 1.17
CA GLU A 299 -21.32 -4.46 -0.19
C GLU A 299 -21.35 -3.01 -0.70
N VAL A 300 -22.38 -2.25 -0.33
CA VAL A 300 -22.49 -0.84 -0.68
C VAL A 300 -21.41 -0.03 0.04
N VAL A 301 -21.18 -0.29 1.33
CA VAL A 301 -20.10 0.36 2.10
C VAL A 301 -18.75 0.09 1.44
N GLU A 302 -18.45 -1.17 1.12
CA GLU A 302 -17.17 -1.55 0.49
C GLU A 302 -17.00 -0.94 -0.90
N SER A 303 -18.07 -0.87 -1.69
CA SER A 303 -18.04 -0.23 -3.02
C SER A 303 -17.70 1.26 -2.93
N ILE A 304 -18.25 1.95 -1.92
CA ILE A 304 -18.00 3.37 -1.71
C ILE A 304 -16.59 3.61 -1.17
N LYS A 305 -16.14 2.80 -0.20
CA LYS A 305 -14.75 2.84 0.29
C LYS A 305 -13.76 2.65 -0.86
N SER A 306 -14.03 1.71 -1.77
CA SER A 306 -13.23 1.47 -2.97
C SER A 306 -13.22 2.68 -3.91
N TRP A 307 -14.38 3.31 -4.13
CA TRP A 307 -14.48 4.51 -4.97
C TRP A 307 -13.73 5.72 -4.38
N LEU A 308 -13.82 5.94 -3.08
CA LEU A 308 -13.08 7.00 -2.37
C LEU A 308 -11.56 6.79 -2.43
N SER A 309 -11.13 5.53 -2.58
CA SER A 309 -9.73 5.13 -2.64
C SER A 309 -9.16 5.13 -4.06
N LEU A 310 -9.95 5.52 -5.08
CA LEU A 310 -9.46 5.64 -6.45
C LEU A 310 -8.36 6.71 -6.57
N PRO A 311 -7.26 6.46 -7.32
CA PRO A 311 -6.10 7.37 -7.36
C PRO A 311 -6.36 8.79 -7.87
N ASN A 312 -7.48 8.99 -8.57
CA ASN A 312 -7.89 10.29 -9.11
C ASN A 312 -8.94 10.99 -8.22
N ASN A 313 -9.36 10.36 -7.13
CA ASN A 313 -10.37 10.87 -6.21
C ASN A 313 -9.69 11.49 -4.98
N THR A 314 -9.06 12.65 -5.18
CA THR A 314 -8.01 13.14 -4.29
C THR A 314 -8.42 14.20 -3.27
N ARG A 315 -9.60 14.82 -3.44
CA ARG A 315 -10.02 16.02 -2.69
C ARG A 315 -11.44 15.93 -2.14
N TRP A 316 -11.90 14.76 -1.72
CA TRP A 316 -13.21 14.65 -1.06
C TRP A 316 -13.10 14.98 0.45
N LEU A 317 -14.21 15.38 1.06
CA LEU A 317 -14.37 15.52 2.51
C LEU A 317 -15.50 14.61 3.00
N MET A 318 -15.23 13.75 3.97
CA MET A 318 -16.26 12.97 4.66
C MET A 318 -16.49 13.49 6.06
N ILE A 319 -17.76 13.68 6.41
CA ILE A 319 -18.20 14.13 7.73
C ILE A 319 -18.98 13.01 8.38
N TYR A 320 -18.44 12.44 9.45
CA TYR A 320 -19.13 11.47 10.30
C TYR A 320 -19.71 12.22 11.50
N ASP A 321 -21.01 12.50 11.45
CA ASP A 321 -21.72 13.26 12.46
C ASP A 321 -22.40 12.31 13.47
N ASN A 322 -22.40 12.70 14.75
CA ASN A 322 -23.01 11.97 15.87
C ASN A 322 -22.31 10.65 16.27
N TYR A 323 -20.98 10.60 16.26
CA TYR A 323 -20.21 9.42 16.70
C TYR A 323 -20.15 9.31 18.23
N ASP A 324 -21.30 9.23 18.88
CA ASP A 324 -21.43 9.36 20.34
C ASP A 324 -21.24 8.03 21.10
N ASN A 325 -21.30 6.88 20.41
CA ASN A 325 -21.14 5.55 21.01
C ASN A 325 -20.02 4.73 20.32
N PRO A 326 -18.73 5.08 20.56
CA PRO A 326 -17.60 4.43 19.91
C PRO A 326 -17.31 3.05 20.51
N LYS A 327 -16.98 2.06 19.67
CA LYS A 327 -16.52 0.73 20.13
C LYS A 327 -15.06 0.81 20.59
N LEU A 328 -14.87 1.04 21.90
CA LEU A 328 -13.56 1.15 22.55
C LEU A 328 -13.35 0.01 23.57
N PRO A 329 -12.10 -0.31 23.97
CA PRO A 329 -11.84 -1.23 25.05
C PRO A 329 -12.60 -0.81 26.32
N GLY A 330 -13.45 -1.69 26.84
CA GLY A 330 -14.33 -1.40 27.99
C GLY A 330 -15.75 -0.98 27.63
N ASN A 331 -16.05 -0.61 26.39
CA ASN A 331 -17.43 -0.36 25.94
C ASN A 331 -18.12 -1.67 25.50
N THR A 332 -18.93 -2.22 26.40
CA THR A 332 -19.70 -3.46 26.17
C THR A 332 -21.01 -3.24 25.44
N ASP A 333 -21.36 -2.01 25.08
CA ASP A 333 -22.59 -1.74 24.34
C ASP A 333 -22.58 -2.48 22.98
N LEU A 334 -23.69 -3.16 22.68
CA LEU A 334 -23.90 -3.95 21.47
C LEU A 334 -24.13 -3.05 20.26
N ILE A 335 -24.65 -1.83 20.46
CA ILE A 335 -24.87 -0.86 19.38
C ILE A 335 -23.68 0.09 19.20
N ALA A 336 -22.58 -0.09 19.95
CA ALA A 336 -21.38 0.70 19.78
C ALA A 336 -20.71 0.42 18.43
N VAL A 337 -20.37 1.48 17.71
CA VAL A 337 -19.87 1.40 16.34
C VAL A 337 -18.35 1.49 16.35
N ASP A 338 -17.69 0.57 15.64
CA ASP A 338 -16.28 0.74 15.30
C ASP A 338 -16.16 1.51 13.98
N ILE A 339 -15.98 2.83 14.06
CA ILE A 339 -15.85 3.69 12.88
C ILE A 339 -14.78 3.20 11.90
N ARG A 340 -13.72 2.51 12.39
CA ARG A 340 -12.60 2.05 11.56
C ARG A 340 -13.03 1.10 10.45
N LYS A 341 -14.12 0.35 10.65
CA LYS A 341 -14.70 -0.54 9.63
C LYS A 341 -15.25 0.23 8.42
N PHE A 342 -15.62 1.49 8.62
CA PHE A 342 -16.29 2.34 7.65
C PHE A 342 -15.39 3.42 7.05
N LEU A 343 -14.11 3.45 7.42
CA LEU A 343 -13.15 4.40 6.85
C LEU A 343 -12.61 3.87 5.52
N PRO A 344 -12.44 4.73 4.49
CA PRO A 344 -11.80 4.32 3.25
C PRO A 344 -10.30 4.09 3.46
N GLU A 345 -9.74 3.19 2.67
CA GLU A 345 -8.30 2.86 2.63
C GLU A 345 -7.55 3.84 1.71
N SER A 346 -7.87 5.12 1.84
CA SER A 346 -7.24 6.21 1.08
C SER A 346 -6.20 6.93 1.93
N TYR A 347 -5.30 7.69 1.32
CA TYR A 347 -4.48 8.71 1.99
C TYR A 347 -4.85 10.12 1.52
N GLN A 348 -5.86 10.19 0.66
CA GLN A 348 -6.35 11.41 0.03
C GLN A 348 -7.72 11.75 0.59
N GLY A 349 -8.11 13.02 0.44
CA GLY A 349 -9.31 13.53 1.07
C GLY A 349 -9.11 13.90 2.54
N SER A 350 -10.19 14.20 3.22
CA SER A 350 -10.19 14.67 4.61
C SER A 350 -11.39 14.09 5.35
N ILE A 351 -11.22 13.82 6.64
CA ILE A 351 -12.29 13.28 7.47
C ILE A 351 -12.51 14.19 8.68
N LEU A 352 -13.76 14.54 8.91
CA LEU A 352 -14.22 15.30 10.07
C LEU A 352 -15.20 14.44 10.86
N ILE A 353 -14.98 14.29 12.16
CA ILE A 353 -15.83 13.49 13.05
C ILE A 353 -16.39 14.41 14.12
N THR A 354 -17.69 14.33 14.40
CA THR A 354 -18.29 14.98 15.57
C THR A 354 -18.66 13.93 16.61
N THR A 355 -18.37 14.19 17.88
CA THR A 355 -18.66 13.26 18.98
C THR A 355 -18.84 13.98 20.32
N ARG A 356 -19.55 13.37 21.25
CA ARG A 356 -19.59 13.74 22.67
C ARG A 356 -18.53 13.01 23.49
N SER A 357 -17.96 11.93 22.97
CA SER A 357 -16.97 11.13 23.68
C SER A 357 -15.61 11.83 23.70
N LEU A 358 -15.00 11.87 24.89
CA LEU A 358 -13.63 12.37 25.08
C LEU A 358 -12.57 11.29 24.79
N GLU A 359 -13.01 10.06 24.52
CA GLU A 359 -12.13 8.90 24.37
C GLU A 359 -11.77 8.60 22.92
N VAL A 360 -12.45 9.24 21.95
CA VAL A 360 -12.18 9.06 20.52
C VAL A 360 -10.85 9.74 20.15
N ARG A 361 -9.83 8.94 19.83
CA ARG A 361 -8.45 9.39 19.58
C ARG A 361 -7.94 9.15 18.15
N ILE A 362 -8.85 9.02 17.18
CA ILE A 362 -8.53 8.63 15.79
C ILE A 362 -7.95 9.77 14.93
N GLY A 363 -7.44 10.85 15.53
CA GLY A 363 -7.01 12.03 14.79
C GLY A 363 -6.61 13.22 15.65
N ARG A 364 -6.54 14.39 15.02
CA ARG A 364 -6.38 15.66 15.73
C ARG A 364 -7.68 16.02 16.44
N SER A 365 -7.65 15.96 17.76
CA SER A 365 -8.78 16.33 18.62
C SER A 365 -8.88 17.84 18.81
N ILE A 366 -10.08 18.39 18.68
CA ILE A 366 -10.41 19.79 18.96
C ILE A 366 -11.62 19.81 19.88
N GLN A 367 -11.44 20.36 21.07
CA GLN A 367 -12.53 20.59 22.01
C GLN A 367 -13.29 21.86 21.59
N ILE A 368 -14.62 21.74 21.52
CA ILE A 368 -15.54 22.85 21.24
C ILE A 368 -16.18 23.35 22.52
#